data_AF-A0A7S0YX56-F1
#
_entry.id   AF-A0A7S0YX56-F1
#
_cell.length_a   1.000
_cell.length_b   1.000
_cell.length_c   1.000
_cell.angle_alpha   90.00
_cell.angle_beta   90.00
_cell.angle_gamma   90.00
#
_symmetry.space_group_name_H-M   'P 1'
#
loop_
_entity.id
_entity.type
_entity.pdbx_description
1 polymer ?
#
loop_
_entity_poly.entity_id
_entity_poly.type
_entity_poly.pdbx_seq_one_letter_code
_entity_poly.pdbx_strand_id
1 'polypeptide(L)'
;ETVRFLCDTGKGGCYKNVRTMARSEADGEGRYRCEIGGLQPGREYRVLAIARTTFRPCHGALTMFDTKGVFKTHSAAPEAPEKPVLSSRTRTALKVRWV
;
A
#
# COMPACT_ATOMS: atom_id res chain seq x y z
N GLU A 1 -6.88 23.47 -5.59
CA GLU A 1 -6.49 22.22 -6.28
C GLU A 1 -5.83 21.30 -5.27
N THR A 2 -6.20 20.02 -5.28
CA THR A 2 -5.70 19.03 -4.32
C THR A 2 -5.37 17.73 -5.02
N VAL A 3 -4.27 17.10 -4.65
CA VAL A 3 -3.88 15.76 -5.10
C VAL A 3 -4.08 14.78 -3.95
N ARG A 4 -4.71 13.64 -4.23
CA ARG A 4 -4.96 12.57 -3.26
C ARG A 4 -4.23 11.31 -3.69
N PHE A 5 -3.46 10.75 -2.77
CA PHE A 5 -2.80 9.46 -2.92
C PHE A 5 -3.58 8.42 -2.14
N LEU A 6 -3.99 7.37 -2.83
CA LEU A 6 -4.81 6.28 -2.34
C LEU A 6 -4.05 4.97 -2.50
N CYS A 7 -4.14 4.09 -1.51
CA CYS A 7 -3.51 2.77 -1.54
C CYS A 7 -4.50 1.72 -1.04
N ASP A 8 -4.63 0.60 -1.75
CA ASP A 8 -5.39 -0.56 -1.27
C ASP A 8 -4.69 -1.18 -0.05
N THR A 9 -5.45 -1.80 0.83
CA THR A 9 -4.91 -2.47 2.04
C THR A 9 -4.29 -3.85 1.77
N GLY A 10 -4.11 -4.22 0.50
CA GLY A 10 -3.57 -5.52 0.09
C GLY A 10 -4.54 -6.69 0.32
N LYS A 11 -5.82 -6.39 0.56
CA LYS A 11 -6.92 -7.37 0.69
C LYS A 11 -8.01 -7.18 -0.38
N GLY A 12 -7.78 -6.31 -1.37
CA GLY A 12 -8.61 -6.22 -2.58
C GLY A 12 -10.00 -5.60 -2.38
N GLY A 13 -10.19 -4.70 -1.41
CA GLY A 13 -11.52 -4.23 -1.05
C GLY A 13 -11.69 -2.73 -0.78
N CYS A 14 -10.65 -2.01 -0.34
CA CYS A 14 -10.79 -0.62 0.09
C CYS A 14 -9.50 0.17 -0.13
N TYR A 15 -9.59 1.26 -0.87
CA TYR A 15 -8.53 2.27 -0.96
C TYR A 15 -8.56 3.17 0.28
N LYS A 16 -7.44 3.24 0.99
CA LYS A 16 -7.22 4.19 2.08
C LYS A 16 -6.55 5.45 1.53
N ASN A 17 -7.02 6.63 1.94
CA ASN A 17 -6.29 7.87 1.67
C ASN A 17 -5.00 7.86 2.50
N VAL A 18 -3.87 7.84 1.81
CA VAL A 18 -2.54 7.86 2.43
C VAL A 18 -2.12 9.30 2.67
N ARG A 19 -2.35 10.17 1.68
CA ARG A 19 -2.00 11.58 1.75
C ARG A 19 -2.87 12.42 0.85
N THR A 20 -3.16 13.63 1.30
CA THR A 20 -3.75 14.69 0.48
C THR A 20 -2.80 15.88 0.50
N MET A 21 -2.46 16.41 -0.67
CA MET A 21 -1.53 17.53 -0.84
C MET A 21 -2.23 18.69 -1.54
N ALA A 22 -1.96 19.91 -1.09
CA ALA A 22 -2.39 21.11 -1.79
C ALA A 22 -1.41 21.47 -2.91
N ARG A 23 -1.84 22.31 -3.87
CA ARG A 23 -0.97 22.81 -4.96
C ARG A 23 0.32 23.48 -4.44
N SER A 24 0.26 24.13 -3.28
CA SER A 24 1.40 24.78 -2.65
C SER A 24 2.50 23.81 -2.19
N GLU A 25 2.19 22.52 -2.09
CA GLU A 25 3.15 21.47 -1.72
C GLU A 25 3.77 20.77 -2.93
N ALA A 26 3.49 21.25 -4.14
CA ALA A 26 4.17 20.76 -5.33
C ALA A 26 5.63 21.22 -5.32
N ASP A 27 6.54 20.36 -5.77
CA ASP A 27 7.93 20.75 -6.00
C ASP A 27 7.99 21.86 -7.06
N GLY A 28 9.13 22.56 -7.17
CA GLY A 28 9.32 23.68 -8.10
C GLY A 28 9.04 23.37 -9.59
N GLU A 29 8.95 22.09 -9.95
CA GLU A 29 8.56 21.60 -11.28
C GLU A 29 7.07 21.16 -11.39
N GLY A 30 6.25 21.38 -10.36
CA GLY A 30 4.86 20.93 -10.32
C GLY A 30 4.69 19.43 -10.05
N ARG A 31 5.74 18.75 -9.55
CA ARG A 31 5.69 17.33 -9.21
C ARG A 31 5.14 17.13 -7.81
N TYR A 32 4.34 16.08 -7.64
CA TYR A 32 3.84 15.64 -6.33
C TYR A 32 4.49 14.30 -5.98
N ARG A 33 5.11 14.23 -4.81
CA ARG A 33 5.74 13.00 -4.28
C ARG A 33 5.08 12.59 -2.98
N CYS A 34 4.77 11.31 -2.86
CA CYS A 34 4.22 10.71 -1.64
C CYS A 34 4.98 9.43 -1.33
N GLU A 35 5.33 9.23 -0.06
CA GLU A 35 5.95 8.02 0.44
C GLU A 35 4.93 7.25 1.28
N ILE A 36 4.75 5.96 0.98
CA ILE A 36 3.79 5.08 1.63
C ILE A 36 4.57 4.11 2.52
N GLY A 37 4.50 4.32 3.83
CA GLY A 37 5.15 3.47 4.83
C GLY A 37 4.23 2.41 5.44
N GLY A 38 4.82 1.47 6.19
CA GLY A 38 4.07 0.49 6.99
C GLY A 38 3.37 -0.61 6.18
N LEU A 39 3.81 -0.87 4.95
CA LEU A 39 3.29 -1.94 4.11
C LEU A 39 3.84 -3.31 4.55
N GLN A 40 3.01 -4.36 4.45
CA GLN A 40 3.46 -5.71 4.73
C GLN A 40 4.34 -6.22 3.60
N PRO A 41 5.45 -6.90 3.93
CA PRO A 41 6.38 -7.43 2.93
C PRO A 41 5.76 -8.55 2.09
N GLY A 42 6.23 -8.70 0.85
CA GLY A 42 5.81 -9.74 -0.09
C GLY A 42 4.38 -9.61 -0.63
N ARG A 43 3.69 -8.50 -0.34
CA ARG A 43 2.32 -8.24 -0.81
C ARG A 43 2.25 -7.30 -2.00
N GLU A 44 1.25 -7.51 -2.84
CA GLU A 44 0.86 -6.59 -3.91
C GLU A 44 -0.11 -5.52 -3.39
N TYR A 45 0.12 -4.30 -3.83
CA TYR A 45 -0.64 -3.11 -3.48
C TYR A 45 -1.06 -2.37 -4.74
N ARG A 46 -2.33 -1.95 -4.78
CA ARG A 46 -2.85 -1.06 -5.82
C ARG A 46 -2.73 0.37 -5.33
N VAL A 47 -2.03 1.21 -6.08
CA VAL A 47 -1.84 2.64 -5.77
C VAL A 47 -2.58 3.47 -6.81
N LEU A 48 -3.27 4.49 -6.33
CA LEU A 48 -4.05 5.41 -7.14
C LEU A 48 -3.72 6.86 -6.76
N ALA A 49 -3.33 7.67 -7.75
CA ALA A 49 -3.18 9.12 -7.59
C ALA A 49 -4.35 9.81 -8.29
N ILE A 50 -5.04 10.70 -7.56
CA ILE A 50 -6.17 11.49 -8.07
C ILE A 50 -5.86 12.98 -7.91
N ALA A 51 -5.74 13.70 -9.03
CA ALA A 51 -5.67 15.16 -9.03
C ALA A 51 -7.09 15.74 -9.17
N ARG A 52 -7.47 16.63 -8.25
CA ARG A 52 -8.75 17.37 -8.29
C ARG A 52 -8.47 18.87 -8.37
N THR A 53 -8.78 19.48 -9.51
CA THR A 53 -8.81 20.94 -9.59
C THR A 53 -10.08 21.48 -8.92
N THR A 54 -9.98 22.63 -8.26
CA THR A 54 -11.14 23.29 -7.65
C THR A 54 -11.49 24.46 -8.57
N PHE A 55 -12.53 24.28 -9.37
CA PHE A 55 -12.95 25.26 -10.36
C PHE A 55 -13.51 26.53 -9.68
N ARG A 56 -13.10 27.71 -10.15
CA ARG A 56 -13.88 28.94 -10.02
C ARG A 56 -14.66 29.13 -11.33
N PRO A 57 -15.95 29.51 -11.28
CA PRO A 57 -16.83 29.47 -12.43
C PRO A 57 -16.47 30.56 -13.44
N CYS A 58 -15.71 30.21 -14.46
CA CYS A 58 -15.74 30.97 -15.71
C CYS A 58 -15.80 30.04 -16.92
N HIS A 59 -14.83 29.17 -17.23
CA HIS A 59 -14.97 28.26 -18.39
C HIS A 59 -14.15 26.97 -18.24
N GLY A 60 -14.79 25.79 -18.15
CA GLY A 60 -14.11 24.48 -18.26
C GLY A 60 -14.57 23.40 -17.26
N ALA A 61 -14.69 22.15 -17.72
CA ALA A 61 -15.14 21.01 -16.93
C ALA A 61 -14.12 20.60 -15.84
N LEU A 62 -14.60 20.04 -14.73
CA LEU A 62 -13.77 19.39 -13.72
C LEU A 62 -12.97 18.24 -14.36
N THR A 63 -11.65 18.41 -14.48
CA THR A 63 -10.77 17.33 -14.94
C THR A 63 -10.27 16.52 -13.76
N MET A 64 -10.61 15.23 -13.73
CA MET A 64 -10.00 14.26 -12.82
C MET A 64 -8.98 13.45 -13.60
N PHE A 65 -7.77 13.35 -13.08
CA PHE A 65 -6.74 12.46 -13.62
C PHE A 65 -6.50 11.34 -12.62
N ASP A 66 -6.66 10.09 -13.08
CA ASP A 66 -6.37 8.89 -12.31
C ASP A 66 -5.16 8.15 -12.87
N THR A 67 -4.12 7.98 -12.06
CA THR A 67 -2.99 7.10 -12.41
C THR A 67 -3.03 5.89 -11.49
N LYS A 68 -3.17 4.70 -12.08
CA LYS A 68 -3.24 3.41 -11.37
C LYS A 68 -1.95 2.64 -11.59
N GLY A 69 -1.38 2.11 -10.51
CA GLY A 69 -0.22 1.23 -10.55
C GLY A 69 -0.37 0.06 -9.58
N VAL A 70 0.18 -1.09 -9.94
CA VAL A 70 0.31 -2.24 -9.04
C VAL A 70 1.77 -2.37 -8.66
N PHE A 71 2.05 -2.33 -7.37
CA PHE A 71 3.40 -2.42 -6.83
C PHE A 71 3.49 -3.58 -5.86
N LYS A 72 4.57 -4.36 -5.97
CA LYS A 72 4.86 -5.46 -5.05
C LYS A 72 5.97 -5.03 -4.11
N THR A 73 5.73 -5.18 -2.81
CA THR A 73 6.76 -4.96 -1.80
C THR A 73 7.81 -6.07 -1.84
N HIS A 74 9.05 -5.72 -1.48
CA HIS A 74 10.08 -6.73 -1.30
C HIS A 74 9.67 -7.74 -0.24
N SER A 75 10.06 -9.00 -0.45
CA SER A 75 9.92 -10.05 0.55
C SER A 75 10.86 -9.76 1.72
N ALA A 76 10.36 -9.93 2.95
CA ALA A 76 11.17 -9.91 4.16
C ALA A 76 11.44 -11.33 4.64
N ALA A 77 12.38 -11.49 5.58
CA ALA A 77 12.56 -12.76 6.27
C ALA A 77 11.21 -13.21 6.88
N PRO A 78 10.84 -14.49 6.74
CA PRO A 78 9.62 -15.00 7.33
C PRO A 78 9.71 -14.86 8.85
N GLU A 79 8.57 -14.60 9.48
CA GLU A 79 8.47 -14.64 10.94
C GLU A 79 8.85 -16.04 11.43
N ALA A 80 9.52 -16.10 12.59
CA ALA A 80 9.95 -17.36 13.16
C ALA A 80 8.72 -18.27 13.36
N PRO A 81 8.80 -19.56 13.00
CA PRO A 81 7.69 -20.47 13.21
C PRO A 81 7.34 -20.55 14.70
N GLU A 82 6.09 -20.86 15.01
CA GLU A 82 5.67 -21.13 16.39
C GLU A 82 6.54 -22.23 17.01
N LYS A 83 6.67 -22.21 18.33
CA LYS A 83 7.53 -23.16 19.04
C LYS A 83 7.14 -24.60 18.67
N PRO A 84 8.10 -25.46 18.27
CA PRO A 84 7.82 -26.83 17.89
C PRO A 84 7.27 -27.60 19.09
N VAL A 85 6.21 -28.37 18.85
CA VAL A 85 5.63 -29.30 19.83
C VAL A 85 5.98 -30.73 19.40
N LEU A 86 6.46 -31.53 20.36
CA LEU A 86 6.64 -32.96 20.18
C LEU A 86 5.28 -33.64 20.14
N SER A 87 4.91 -34.17 18.99
CA SER A 87 3.64 -34.88 18.78
C SER A 87 3.73 -36.37 19.12
N SER A 88 4.88 -37.01 18.88
CA SER A 88 5.14 -38.37 19.35
C SER A 88 6.64 -38.64 19.51
N ARG A 89 6.97 -39.53 20.43
CA ARG A 89 8.33 -40.02 20.68
C ARG A 89 8.31 -41.53 20.80
N THR A 90 9.05 -42.21 19.94
CA THR A 90 9.39 -43.62 20.09
C THR A 90 10.87 -43.75 20.45
N ARG A 91 11.36 -44.98 20.64
CA ARG A 91 12.77 -45.23 20.93
C ARG A 91 13.70 -44.76 19.78
N THR A 92 13.21 -44.73 18.55
CA THR A 92 14.01 -44.45 17.34
C THR A 92 13.48 -43.29 16.49
N ALA A 93 12.37 -42.66 16.89
CA ALA A 93 11.78 -41.57 16.13
C ALA A 93 11.18 -40.48 17.02
N LEU A 94 11.27 -39.25 16.54
CA LEU A 94 10.61 -38.07 17.11
C LEU A 94 9.77 -37.44 16.00
N LYS A 95 8.49 -37.20 16.28
CA LYS A 95 7.60 -36.47 15.39
C LYS A 95 7.38 -35.08 15.96
N VAL A 96 7.94 -34.08 15.29
CA VAL A 96 7.81 -32.66 15.67
C VAL A 96 6.75 -32.02 14.78
N ARG A 97 5.90 -31.18 15.39
CA ARG A 97 4.87 -30.38 14.72
C ARG A 97 5.07 -28.91 15.08
N TRP A 98 4.87 -28.03 14.10
CA TRP A 98 4.74 -26.59 14.27
C TRP A 98 3.24 -26.30 14.06
N VAL A 99 2.63 -25.52 14.95
CA VAL A 99 1.22 -25.12 14.82
C VAL A 99 1.16 -23.75 14.18
#